data_AF-A0A072PN25-F1
#
_entry.id   AF-A0A072PN25-F1
#
_cell.length_a   1.000
_cell.length_b   1.000
_cell.length_c   1.000
_cell.angle_alpha   90.00
_cell.angle_beta   90.00
_cell.angle_gamma   90.00
#
_symmetry.space_group_name_H-M   'P 1'
#
loop_
_entity.id
_entity.type
_entity.pdbx_description
1 polymer ?
#
loop_
_entity_poly.entity_id
_entity_poly.type
_entity_poly.pdbx_seq_one_letter_code
_entity_poly.pdbx_strand_id
1 'polypeptide(L)'
;MVHPDSTLDPIFLKSIVQSCQISSRVCKALSAKGLDDQPTKLLEIVAKYNQELLSWESSLPAEMRPRICYKYIENVQLSRSLGIILLHCSFYDLSMVLNAPLAYPWIKSAFGTTPKSDLERKIDAQISESSATVVESARKIIIMTRHFDLNGANTHAFMLHYPMHAFINLFIHVLKNPASTSTRSDMALLDVAAGYFGQLDFLTGSKLGFPFARDITAFARQAVDNYPDRRFPK
;
A
#
# COMPACT_ATOMS: atom_id res chain seq x y z
N MET A 1 -9.09 13.39 32.82
CA MET A 1 -8.05 14.43 32.82
C MET A 1 -6.75 13.77 32.44
N VAL A 2 -6.12 14.20 31.34
CA VAL A 2 -4.81 13.68 30.90
C VAL A 2 -3.73 14.41 31.69
N HIS A 3 -2.74 13.68 32.21
CA HIS A 3 -1.62 14.22 32.97
C HIS A 3 -0.83 15.22 32.09
N PRO A 4 -0.40 16.39 32.61
CA PRO A 4 0.28 17.43 31.83
C PRO A 4 1.60 16.99 31.17
N ASP A 5 2.17 15.86 31.61
CA ASP A 5 3.38 15.24 31.03
C ASP A 5 3.10 14.09 30.06
N SER A 6 1.83 13.80 29.74
CA SER A 6 1.50 12.68 28.86
C SER A 6 1.77 13.04 27.40
N THR A 7 2.77 12.40 26.80
CA THR A 7 3.11 12.49 25.37
C THR A 7 2.11 11.77 24.45
N LEU A 8 1.12 11.09 25.02
CA LEU A 8 0.09 10.33 24.30
C LEU A 8 -1.11 11.24 23.97
N ASP A 9 -1.23 11.60 22.69
CA ASP A 9 -2.39 12.30 22.15
C ASP A 9 -3.61 11.34 22.10
N PRO A 10 -4.68 11.59 22.89
CA PRO A 10 -5.87 10.74 22.91
C PRO A 10 -6.61 10.68 21.57
N ILE A 11 -6.54 11.75 20.77
CA ILE A 11 -7.17 11.80 19.45
C ILE A 11 -6.44 10.83 18.51
N PHE A 12 -5.10 10.89 18.52
CA PHE A 12 -4.26 9.96 17.78
C PHE A 12 -4.52 8.49 18.14
N LEU A 13 -4.50 8.15 19.45
CA LEU A 13 -4.76 6.78 19.91
C LEU A 13 -6.13 6.28 19.46
N LYS A 14 -7.16 7.13 19.57
CA LYS A 14 -8.50 6.81 19.11
C LYS A 14 -8.51 6.52 17.61
N SER A 15 -7.82 7.32 16.80
CA SER A 15 -7.71 7.11 15.35
C SER A 15 -7.03 5.78 15.01
N ILE A 16 -5.94 5.41 15.69
CA ILE A 16 -5.27 4.11 15.50
C ILE A 16 -6.18 2.95 15.89
N VAL A 17 -6.89 3.05 17.02
CA VAL A 17 -7.85 2.01 17.43
C VAL A 17 -8.93 1.83 16.37
N GLN A 18 -9.46 2.93 15.82
CA GLN A 18 -10.45 2.88 14.74
C GLN A 18 -9.89 2.22 13.47
N SER A 19 -8.67 2.55 13.04
CA SER A 19 -8.05 1.89 11.87
C SER A 19 -7.85 0.39 12.10
N CYS A 20 -7.42 -0.01 13.30
CA CYS A 20 -7.30 -1.43 13.67
C CYS A 20 -8.66 -2.16 13.68
N GLN A 21 -9.72 -1.49 14.11
CA GLN A 21 -11.07 -2.05 14.06
C GLN A 21 -11.58 -2.26 12.64
N ILE A 22 -11.33 -1.28 11.74
CA ILE A 22 -11.63 -1.40 10.32
C ILE A 22 -10.82 -2.57 9.73
N SER A 23 -9.51 -2.61 9.99
CA SER A 23 -8.62 -3.72 9.60
C SER A 23 -9.17 -5.09 9.99
N SER A 24 -9.56 -5.26 11.25
CA SER A 24 -10.12 -6.53 11.73
C SER A 24 -11.39 -6.94 10.98
N ARG A 25 -12.29 -5.99 10.70
CA ARG A 25 -13.52 -6.25 9.94
C ARG A 25 -13.21 -6.63 8.48
N VAL A 26 -12.26 -5.91 7.85
CA VAL A 26 -11.80 -6.18 6.49
C VAL A 26 -11.19 -7.58 6.39
N CYS A 27 -10.23 -7.91 7.26
CA CYS A 27 -9.59 -9.22 7.26
C CYS A 27 -10.60 -10.35 7.45
N LYS A 28 -11.59 -10.19 8.35
CA LYS A 28 -12.67 -11.17 8.54
C LYS A 28 -13.55 -11.32 7.30
N ALA A 29 -13.89 -10.23 6.63
CA ALA A 29 -14.73 -10.26 5.44
C ALA A 29 -14.01 -10.91 4.24
N LEU A 30 -12.72 -10.56 4.04
CA LEU A 30 -11.90 -11.13 2.97
C LEU A 30 -11.54 -12.61 3.21
N SER A 31 -11.49 -13.04 4.47
CA SER A 31 -11.23 -14.45 4.82
C SER A 31 -12.50 -15.32 4.88
N ALA A 32 -13.66 -14.77 4.52
CA ALA A 32 -14.92 -15.51 4.57
C ALA A 32 -14.91 -16.66 3.55
N LYS A 33 -15.30 -17.86 3.99
CA LYS A 33 -15.41 -19.03 3.10
C LYS A 33 -16.38 -18.75 1.94
N GLY A 34 -16.04 -19.26 0.76
CA GLY A 34 -16.85 -19.14 -0.45
C GLY A 34 -16.77 -17.77 -1.13
N LEU A 35 -15.76 -16.96 -0.80
CA LEU A 35 -15.50 -15.71 -1.52
C LEU A 35 -14.98 -15.99 -2.94
N ASP A 36 -14.18 -17.04 -3.11
CA ASP A 36 -13.68 -17.50 -4.41
C ASP A 36 -14.82 -17.96 -5.34
N ASP A 37 -15.90 -18.49 -4.76
CA ASP A 37 -17.08 -18.97 -5.50
C ASP A 37 -18.05 -17.83 -5.89
N GLN A 38 -17.85 -16.63 -5.35
CA GLN A 38 -18.75 -15.47 -5.53
C GLN A 38 -17.95 -14.18 -5.77
N PRO A 39 -17.39 -13.99 -6.97
CA PRO A 39 -16.48 -12.88 -7.22
C PRO A 39 -17.21 -11.52 -7.22
N THR A 40 -18.54 -11.49 -7.40
CA THR A 40 -19.38 -10.31 -7.17
C THR A 40 -19.42 -9.88 -5.71
N LYS A 41 -19.41 -10.82 -4.77
CA LYS A 41 -19.39 -10.55 -3.32
C LYS A 41 -18.08 -9.87 -2.90
N LEU A 42 -16.97 -10.21 -3.55
CA LEU A 42 -15.70 -9.50 -3.35
C LEU A 42 -15.84 -8.02 -3.74
N LEU A 43 -16.47 -7.70 -4.88
CA LEU A 43 -16.69 -6.31 -5.30
C LEU A 43 -17.53 -5.54 -4.27
N GLU A 44 -18.59 -6.16 -3.74
CA GLU A 44 -19.44 -5.56 -2.70
C GLU A 44 -18.67 -5.30 -1.41
N ILE A 45 -17.85 -6.27 -0.97
CA ILE A 45 -16.99 -6.12 0.21
C ILE A 45 -16.01 -4.96 0.01
N VAL A 46 -15.32 -4.92 -1.13
CA VAL A 46 -14.35 -3.86 -1.44
C VAL A 46 -15.03 -2.48 -1.48
N ALA A 47 -16.17 -2.35 -2.17
CA ALA A 47 -16.90 -1.10 -2.25
C ALA A 47 -17.36 -0.60 -0.86
N LYS A 48 -17.95 -1.49 -0.05
CA LYS A 48 -18.41 -1.17 1.31
C LYS A 48 -17.28 -0.66 2.19
N TYR A 49 -16.17 -1.40 2.25
CA TYR A 49 -15.08 -1.06 3.16
C TYR A 49 -14.21 0.09 2.65
N ASN A 50 -14.11 0.30 1.34
CA ASN A 50 -13.53 1.54 0.79
C ASN A 50 -14.34 2.76 1.26
N GLN A 51 -15.67 2.70 1.19
CA GLN A 51 -16.51 3.78 1.69
C GLN A 51 -16.34 4.00 3.20
N GLU A 52 -16.27 2.93 3.98
CA GLU A 52 -16.03 3.00 5.43
C GLU A 52 -14.67 3.65 5.74
N LEU A 53 -13.62 3.26 5.01
CA LEU A 53 -12.27 3.80 5.18
C LEU A 53 -12.19 5.29 4.81
N LEU A 54 -12.83 5.70 3.71
CA LEU A 54 -12.89 7.11 3.29
C LEU A 54 -13.72 7.97 4.24
N SER A 55 -14.81 7.43 4.78
CA SER A 55 -15.61 8.09 5.81
C SER A 55 -14.80 8.31 7.08
N TRP A 56 -14.07 7.28 7.52
CA TRP A 56 -13.14 7.39 8.64
C TRP A 56 -12.05 8.44 8.39
N GLU A 57 -11.41 8.43 7.21
CA GLU A 57 -10.42 9.43 6.81
C GLU A 57 -10.97 10.86 6.92
N SER A 58 -12.19 11.07 6.41
CA SER A 58 -12.86 12.37 6.42
C SER A 58 -13.17 12.85 7.84
N SER A 59 -13.41 11.92 8.78
CA SER A 59 -13.67 12.22 10.19
C SER A 59 -12.44 12.65 10.99
N LEU A 60 -11.23 12.43 10.46
CA LEU A 60 -9.99 12.83 11.13
C LEU A 60 -9.81 14.35 11.12
N PRO A 61 -9.12 14.93 12.14
CA PRO A 61 -8.66 16.31 12.09
C PRO A 61 -7.81 16.57 10.85
N ALA A 62 -7.87 17.79 10.31
CA ALA A 62 -7.23 18.12 9.03
C ALA A 62 -5.75 17.74 9.04
N GLU A 63 -5.04 18.10 10.11
CA GLU A 63 -3.61 17.89 10.32
C GLU A 63 -3.19 16.41 10.31
N MET A 64 -4.14 15.52 10.62
CA MET A 64 -3.92 14.07 10.67
C MET A 64 -4.30 13.35 9.38
N ARG A 65 -4.98 14.01 8.43
CA ARG A 65 -5.49 13.37 7.22
C ARG A 65 -4.36 12.92 6.27
N PRO A 66 -4.37 11.67 5.79
CA PRO A 66 -3.39 11.15 4.83
C PRO A 66 -3.28 11.95 3.51
N ARG A 67 -4.35 12.63 3.08
CA ARG A 67 -4.37 13.43 1.84
C ARG A 67 -3.62 14.78 1.89
N ILE A 68 -3.07 15.20 3.02
CA ILE A 68 -2.32 16.47 3.07
C ILE A 68 -0.97 16.33 2.37
N CYS A 69 -0.70 17.29 1.47
CA CYS A 69 0.49 17.34 0.64
C CYS A 69 1.78 17.32 1.49
N TYR A 70 2.69 16.41 1.16
CA TYR A 70 4.01 16.21 1.81
C TYR A 70 4.85 17.48 1.98
N LYS A 71 4.53 18.59 1.29
CA LYS A 71 5.16 19.90 1.49
C LYS A 71 4.97 20.47 2.90
N TYR A 72 3.93 20.05 3.64
CA TYR A 72 3.75 20.45 5.04
C TYR A 72 4.66 19.67 6.01
N ILE A 73 5.14 18.49 5.60
CA ILE A 73 6.01 17.63 6.39
C ILE A 73 7.41 18.27 6.51
N GLU A 74 7.86 19.05 5.53
CA GLU A 74 9.16 19.74 5.63
C GLU A 74 9.18 20.92 6.62
N ASN A 75 8.02 21.49 6.99
CA ASN A 75 7.93 22.67 7.87
C ASN A 75 7.43 22.37 9.30
N VAL A 76 6.83 21.19 9.54
CA VAL A 76 6.50 20.75 10.89
C VAL A 76 7.73 20.06 11.47
N GLN A 77 8.19 20.46 12.66
CA GLN A 77 9.26 19.76 13.38
C GLN A 77 8.91 18.27 13.56
N LEU A 78 9.33 17.43 12.60
CA LEU A 78 8.95 16.02 12.49
C LEU A 78 9.57 15.10 13.54
N SER A 79 10.33 15.66 14.48
CA SER A 79 10.69 14.99 15.73
C SER A 79 9.45 14.62 16.57
N ARG A 80 8.26 15.10 16.19
CA ARG A 80 6.92 14.66 16.61
C ARG A 80 6.11 14.45 15.30
N SER A 81 5.64 13.30 14.85
CA SER A 81 5.17 12.12 15.56
C SER A 81 5.26 10.88 14.66
N LEU A 82 5.95 9.85 15.15
CA LEU A 82 5.84 8.48 14.65
C LEU A 82 4.37 8.05 14.46
N GLY A 83 3.49 8.58 15.32
CA GLY A 83 2.06 8.37 15.25
C GLY A 83 1.43 8.79 13.93
N ILE A 84 1.64 10.02 13.44
CA ILE A 84 1.05 10.46 12.17
C ILE A 84 1.52 9.57 11.01
N ILE A 85 2.81 9.22 10.98
CA ILE A 85 3.35 8.33 9.95
C ILE A 85 2.67 6.96 10.03
N LEU A 86 2.52 6.41 11.24
CA LEU A 86 1.81 5.15 11.48
C LEU A 86 0.35 5.21 11.02
N LEU A 87 -0.36 6.32 11.30
CA LEU A 87 -1.75 6.53 10.89
C LEU A 87 -1.88 6.55 9.36
N HIS A 88 -1.01 7.30 8.68
CA HIS A 88 -0.99 7.39 7.22
C HIS A 88 -0.62 6.05 6.59
N CYS A 89 0.39 5.36 7.13
CA CYS A 89 0.74 4.02 6.67
C CYS A 89 -0.41 3.06 6.85
N SER A 90 -1.11 3.10 8.00
CA SER A 90 -2.27 2.25 8.26
C SER A 90 -3.40 2.49 7.25
N PHE A 91 -3.66 3.75 6.88
CA PHE A 91 -4.68 4.09 5.87
C PHE A 91 -4.33 3.54 4.48
N TYR A 92 -3.10 3.80 4.00
CA TYR A 92 -2.65 3.34 2.69
C TYR A 92 -2.52 1.82 2.64
N ASP A 93 -2.08 1.20 3.74
CA ASP A 93 -2.00 -0.25 3.87
C ASP A 93 -3.38 -0.90 3.80
N LEU A 94 -4.36 -0.38 4.54
CA LEU A 94 -5.74 -0.85 4.44
C LEU A 94 -6.33 -0.67 3.06
N SER A 95 -6.01 0.44 2.39
CA SER A 95 -6.40 0.66 0.99
C SER A 95 -5.80 -0.42 0.09
N MET A 96 -4.54 -0.82 0.28
CA MET A 96 -3.96 -1.93 -0.45
C MET A 96 -4.60 -3.27 -0.10
N VAL A 97 -4.76 -3.60 1.19
CA VAL A 97 -5.39 -4.86 1.63
C VAL A 97 -6.77 -5.04 1.00
N LEU A 98 -7.57 -3.97 0.95
CA LEU A 98 -8.90 -4.00 0.34
C LEU A 98 -8.86 -4.22 -1.17
N ASN A 99 -7.98 -3.51 -1.87
CA ASN A 99 -8.05 -3.42 -3.33
C ASN A 99 -7.11 -4.42 -4.04
N ALA A 100 -6.09 -4.95 -3.36
CA ALA A 100 -5.11 -5.87 -3.92
C ALA A 100 -5.72 -7.16 -4.51
N PRO A 101 -6.72 -7.82 -3.88
CA PRO A 101 -7.37 -9.00 -4.47
C PRO A 101 -7.93 -8.74 -5.87
N LEU A 102 -8.42 -7.52 -6.14
CA LEU A 102 -8.93 -7.10 -7.45
C LEU A 102 -7.83 -6.58 -8.39
N ALA A 103 -6.69 -6.15 -7.86
CA ALA A 103 -5.57 -5.66 -8.65
C ALA A 103 -4.70 -6.79 -9.21
N TYR A 104 -4.67 -7.95 -8.54
CA TYR A 104 -3.77 -9.04 -8.88
C TYR A 104 -4.11 -9.74 -10.22
N PRO A 105 -3.09 -10.24 -10.96
CA PRO A 105 -3.30 -10.79 -12.30
C PRO A 105 -4.26 -11.99 -12.35
N TRP A 106 -4.32 -12.80 -11.30
CA TRP A 106 -5.10 -14.04 -11.25
C TRP A 106 -6.60 -13.83 -11.00
N ILE A 107 -7.05 -12.59 -10.74
CA ILE A 107 -8.48 -12.35 -10.51
C ILE A 107 -9.31 -12.41 -11.79
N LYS A 108 -8.73 -12.02 -12.94
CA LYS A 108 -9.45 -12.00 -14.22
C LYS A 108 -9.87 -13.40 -14.67
N SER A 109 -9.09 -14.43 -14.34
CA SER A 109 -9.47 -15.82 -14.57
C SER A 109 -10.66 -16.28 -13.71
N ALA A 110 -10.90 -15.66 -12.56
CA ALA A 110 -11.99 -16.03 -11.65
C ALA A 110 -13.36 -15.46 -12.08
N PHE A 111 -13.38 -14.34 -12.81
CA PHE A 111 -14.63 -13.72 -13.27
C PHE A 111 -15.24 -14.34 -14.54
N GLY A 112 -14.52 -15.25 -15.20
CA GLY A 112 -14.95 -15.88 -16.46
C GLY A 112 -14.95 -14.93 -17.66
N THR A 113 -14.85 -15.47 -18.87
CA THR A 113 -15.03 -14.73 -20.13
C THR A 113 -16.42 -15.01 -20.69
N THR A 114 -17.41 -14.21 -20.29
CA THR A 114 -18.69 -14.13 -21.00
C THR A 114 -18.67 -12.94 -21.98
N PRO A 115 -19.66 -12.78 -22.87
CA PRO A 115 -19.67 -11.69 -23.83
C PRO A 115 -20.09 -10.36 -23.18
N LYS A 116 -19.30 -9.29 -23.46
CA LYS A 116 -19.47 -7.85 -23.16
C LYS A 116 -20.85 -7.42 -22.66
N SER A 117 -21.16 -7.76 -21.41
CA SER A 117 -22.33 -7.26 -20.71
C SER A 117 -22.02 -5.94 -20.00
N ASP A 118 -23.04 -5.18 -19.63
CA ASP A 118 -22.86 -3.98 -18.78
C ASP A 118 -22.19 -4.30 -17.43
N LEU A 119 -22.35 -5.54 -16.96
CA LEU A 119 -21.73 -6.05 -15.75
C LEU A 119 -20.21 -6.17 -15.93
N GLU A 120 -19.72 -6.70 -17.05
CA GLU A 120 -18.27 -6.81 -17.32
C GLU A 120 -17.59 -5.45 -17.36
N ARG A 121 -18.22 -4.44 -17.99
CA ARG A 121 -17.69 -3.07 -17.98
C ARG A 121 -17.56 -2.50 -16.56
N LYS A 122 -18.54 -2.78 -15.68
CA LYS A 122 -18.47 -2.37 -14.28
C LYS A 122 -17.36 -3.10 -13.52
N ILE A 123 -17.18 -4.39 -13.77
CA ILE A 123 -16.11 -5.20 -13.17
C ILE A 123 -14.74 -4.68 -13.61
N ASP A 124 -14.53 -4.45 -14.91
CA ASP A 124 -13.27 -3.92 -15.44
C ASP A 124 -12.97 -2.51 -14.88
N ALA A 125 -13.98 -1.66 -14.77
CA ALA A 125 -13.84 -0.34 -14.15
C ALA A 125 -13.40 -0.45 -12.68
N GLN A 126 -14.05 -1.32 -11.90
CA GLN A 126 -13.70 -1.55 -10.50
C GLN A 126 -12.29 -2.13 -10.34
N ILE A 127 -11.88 -3.07 -11.20
CA ILE A 127 -10.51 -3.64 -11.23
C ILE A 127 -9.50 -2.55 -11.54
N SER A 128 -9.79 -1.67 -12.51
CA SER A 128 -8.93 -0.54 -12.87
C SER A 128 -8.77 0.45 -11.71
N GLU A 129 -9.88 0.83 -11.06
CA GLU A 129 -9.87 1.72 -9.90
C GLU A 129 -9.11 1.11 -8.71
N SER A 130 -9.36 -0.17 -8.43
CA SER A 130 -8.67 -0.92 -7.38
C SER A 130 -7.16 -0.99 -7.65
N SER A 131 -6.78 -1.26 -8.91
CA SER A 131 -5.38 -1.28 -9.33
C SER A 131 -4.72 0.09 -9.13
N ALA A 132 -5.38 1.18 -9.53
CA ALA A 132 -4.85 2.53 -9.35
C ALA A 132 -4.67 2.88 -7.86
N THR A 133 -5.66 2.51 -7.03
CA THR A 133 -5.64 2.72 -5.58
C THR A 133 -4.47 1.98 -4.90
N VAL A 134 -4.26 0.71 -5.26
CA VAL A 134 -3.16 -0.11 -4.73
C VAL A 134 -1.81 0.52 -5.06
N VAL A 135 -1.61 0.91 -6.33
CA VAL A 135 -0.34 1.46 -6.80
C VAL A 135 -0.06 2.79 -6.14
N GLU A 136 -1.04 3.70 -6.09
CA GLU A 136 -0.84 5.00 -5.45
C GLU A 136 -0.53 4.84 -3.95
N SER A 137 -1.26 3.96 -3.26
CA SER A 137 -1.01 3.66 -1.84
C SER A 137 0.39 3.09 -1.61
N ALA A 138 0.85 2.18 -2.48
CA ALA A 138 2.20 1.63 -2.43
C ALA A 138 3.26 2.73 -2.60
N ARG A 139 3.09 3.62 -3.57
CA ARG A 139 4.00 4.77 -3.78
C ARG A 139 4.09 5.65 -2.54
N LYS A 140 2.95 5.96 -1.90
CA LYS A 140 2.88 6.81 -0.70
C LYS A 140 3.65 6.19 0.46
N ILE A 141 3.46 4.90 0.72
CA ILE A 141 4.18 4.19 1.78
C ILE A 141 5.68 4.15 1.51
N ILE A 142 6.11 3.82 0.28
CA ILE A 142 7.53 3.81 -0.08
C ILE A 142 8.14 5.20 0.08
N ILE A 143 7.43 6.25 -0.32
CA ILE A 143 7.87 7.64 -0.10
C ILE A 143 8.03 7.93 1.39
N MET A 144 7.14 7.44 2.24
CA MET A 144 7.15 7.70 3.68
C MET A 144 8.27 7.00 4.45
N THR A 145 8.90 5.97 3.89
CA THR A 145 10.03 5.28 4.55
C THR A 145 11.19 6.23 4.86
N ARG A 146 11.35 7.32 4.09
CA ARG A 146 12.34 8.37 4.34
C ARG A 146 12.19 9.06 5.70
N HIS A 147 11.02 8.94 6.32
CA HIS A 147 10.69 9.55 7.61
C HIS A 147 10.74 8.54 8.76
N PHE A 148 11.06 7.27 8.50
CA PHE A 148 11.26 6.28 9.55
C PHE A 148 12.64 6.46 10.18
N ASP A 149 12.65 6.67 11.50
CA ASP A 149 13.89 6.65 12.27
C ASP A 149 14.29 5.18 12.53
N LEU A 150 15.32 4.72 11.82
CA LEU A 150 15.83 3.36 11.92
C LEU A 150 16.92 3.18 12.99
N ASN A 151 17.19 4.18 13.83
CA ASN A 151 18.12 4.04 14.94
C ASN A 151 17.77 2.78 15.77
N GLY A 152 18.72 1.86 15.94
CA GLY A 152 18.47 0.46 16.36
C GLY A 152 17.72 0.24 17.68
N ALA A 153 17.50 1.28 18.49
CA ALA A 153 16.66 1.23 19.70
C ALA A 153 15.15 1.42 19.42
N ASN A 154 14.78 1.97 18.25
CA ASN A 154 13.42 2.40 17.89
C ASN A 154 12.85 1.66 16.65
N THR A 155 13.45 0.54 16.24
CA THR A 155 12.93 -0.23 15.09
C THR A 155 11.66 -0.96 15.49
N HIS A 156 10.52 -0.53 14.94
CA HIS A 156 9.22 -1.14 15.21
C HIS A 156 8.79 -2.09 14.06
N ALA A 157 8.00 -3.12 14.38
CA ALA A 157 7.56 -4.12 13.39
C ALA A 157 6.83 -3.52 12.18
N PHE A 158 6.08 -2.44 12.39
CA PHE A 158 5.35 -1.77 11.31
C PHE A 158 6.27 -1.10 10.28
N MET A 159 7.49 -0.71 10.68
CA MET A 159 8.51 -0.15 9.77
C MET A 159 9.00 -1.19 8.76
N LEU A 160 8.85 -2.48 9.06
CA LEU A 160 9.09 -3.54 8.10
C LEU A 160 7.83 -3.89 7.30
N HIS A 161 6.70 -4.05 8.00
CA HIS A 161 5.46 -4.55 7.42
C HIS A 161 4.94 -3.67 6.27
N TYR A 162 4.74 -2.37 6.50
CA TYR A 162 4.14 -1.51 5.48
C TYR A 162 5.03 -1.36 4.23
N PRO A 163 6.34 -1.09 4.35
CA PRO A 163 7.19 -0.99 3.18
C PRO A 163 7.27 -2.29 2.40
N MET A 164 7.27 -3.44 3.08
CA MET A 164 7.30 -4.74 2.40
C MET A 164 6.02 -4.98 1.62
N HIS A 165 4.85 -4.70 2.21
CA HIS A 165 3.57 -4.85 1.54
C HIS A 165 3.43 -3.90 0.33
N ALA A 166 3.89 -2.65 0.47
CA ALA A 166 3.94 -1.69 -0.63
C ALA A 166 4.91 -2.11 -1.74
N PHE A 167 6.10 -2.59 -1.38
CA PHE A 167 7.11 -3.07 -2.32
C PHE A 167 6.58 -4.22 -3.18
N ILE A 168 5.95 -5.22 -2.56
CA ILE A 168 5.36 -6.36 -3.28
C ILE A 168 4.27 -5.91 -4.25
N ASN A 169 3.35 -5.03 -3.82
CA ASN A 169 2.27 -4.55 -4.68
C ASN A 169 2.79 -3.73 -5.86
N LEU A 170 3.77 -2.85 -5.64
CA LEU A 170 4.37 -2.06 -6.70
C LEU A 170 5.16 -2.93 -7.69
N PHE A 171 5.86 -3.94 -7.18
CA PHE A 171 6.56 -4.93 -8.01
C PHE A 171 5.59 -5.68 -8.92
N ILE A 172 4.49 -6.21 -8.37
CA ILE A 172 3.44 -6.89 -9.15
C ILE A 172 2.88 -5.95 -10.23
N HIS A 173 2.67 -4.67 -9.90
CA HIS A 173 2.19 -3.69 -10.87
C HIS A 173 3.16 -3.48 -12.04
N VAL A 174 4.45 -3.31 -11.75
CA VAL A 174 5.52 -3.13 -12.76
C VAL A 174 5.57 -4.35 -13.69
N LEU A 175 5.51 -5.57 -13.14
CA LEU A 175 5.47 -6.80 -13.94
C LEU A 175 4.22 -6.90 -14.82
N LYS A 176 3.07 -6.48 -14.29
CA LYS A 176 1.78 -6.52 -15.02
C LYS A 176 1.72 -5.46 -16.13
N ASN A 177 2.38 -4.31 -15.95
CA ASN A 177 2.28 -3.15 -16.84
C ASN A 177 3.65 -2.57 -17.22
N PRO A 178 4.58 -3.34 -17.81
CA PRO A 178 5.94 -2.90 -18.06
C PRO A 178 6.02 -1.68 -18.98
N ALA A 179 5.07 -1.53 -19.92
CA ALA A 179 5.00 -0.40 -20.85
C ALA A 179 4.26 0.85 -20.30
N SER A 180 3.82 0.86 -19.03
CA SER A 180 3.16 2.03 -18.43
C SER A 180 4.08 3.25 -18.44
N THR A 181 3.50 4.44 -18.59
CA THR A 181 4.23 5.71 -18.47
C THR A 181 4.83 5.91 -17.07
N SER A 182 4.25 5.28 -16.05
CA SER A 182 4.75 5.34 -14.66
C SER A 182 5.82 4.31 -14.35
N THR A 183 6.06 3.30 -15.20
CA THR A 183 6.97 2.18 -14.88
C THR A 183 8.34 2.65 -14.45
N ARG A 184 8.91 3.65 -15.13
CA ARG A 184 10.23 4.18 -14.80
C ARG A 184 10.29 4.79 -13.40
N SER A 185 9.29 5.58 -13.02
CA SER A 185 9.20 6.15 -11.67
C SER A 185 8.91 5.08 -10.62
N ASP A 186 8.09 4.08 -10.97
CA ASP A 186 7.75 2.96 -10.09
C ASP A 186 8.98 2.09 -9.80
N MET A 187 9.82 1.83 -10.81
CA MET A 187 11.11 1.16 -10.65
C MET A 187 12.06 1.94 -9.74
N ALA A 188 12.14 3.27 -9.89
CA ALA A 188 12.95 4.09 -9.00
C ALA A 188 12.47 4.00 -7.54
N LEU A 189 11.16 3.89 -7.31
CA LEU A 189 10.61 3.64 -5.98
C LEU A 189 10.94 2.23 -5.45
N LEU A 190 10.96 1.20 -6.31
CA LEU A 190 11.46 -0.13 -5.93
C LEU A 190 12.93 -0.10 -5.52
N ASP A 191 13.77 0.68 -6.22
CA ASP A 191 15.18 0.88 -5.84
C ASP A 191 15.29 1.60 -4.48
N VAL A 192 14.45 2.61 -4.21
CA VAL A 192 14.38 3.29 -2.90
C VAL A 192 14.00 2.31 -1.78
N ALA A 193 12.98 1.48 -2.00
CA ALA A 193 12.57 0.47 -1.03
C ALA A 193 13.67 -0.58 -0.80
N ALA A 194 14.35 -1.04 -1.85
CA ALA A 194 15.48 -1.96 -1.71
C ALA A 194 16.64 -1.35 -0.90
N GLY A 195 16.94 -0.07 -1.11
CA GLY A 195 17.91 0.67 -0.30
C GLY A 195 17.50 0.75 1.18
N TYR A 196 16.22 1.04 1.44
CA TYR A 196 15.65 1.05 2.78
C TYR A 196 15.79 -0.32 3.49
N PHE A 197 15.49 -1.44 2.82
CA PHE A 197 15.68 -2.77 3.40
C PHE A 197 17.15 -3.11 3.64
N GLY A 198 18.08 -2.63 2.79
CA GLY A 198 19.51 -2.75 3.04
C GLY A 198 19.98 -2.00 4.29
N GLN A 199 19.40 -0.82 4.55
CA GLN A 199 19.67 -0.06 5.77
C GLN A 199 19.15 -0.80 7.02
N LEU A 200 17.94 -1.36 6.95
CA LEU A 200 17.38 -2.19 8.02
C LEU A 200 18.25 -3.42 8.32
N ASP A 201 18.70 -4.13 7.29
CA ASP A 201 19.58 -5.29 7.42
C ASP A 201 20.88 -4.92 8.15
N PHE A 202 21.54 -3.83 7.70
CA PHE A 202 22.75 -3.32 8.34
C PHE A 202 22.54 -2.95 9.82
N LEU A 203 21.50 -2.17 10.12
CA LEU A 203 21.25 -1.66 11.48
C LEU A 203 20.80 -2.75 12.45
N THR A 204 20.19 -3.82 11.95
CA THR A 204 19.78 -4.97 12.77
C THR A 204 20.90 -5.99 12.97
N GLY A 205 22.10 -5.71 12.45
CA GLY A 205 23.23 -6.65 12.47
C GLY A 205 22.89 -7.94 11.72
N SER A 206 22.16 -7.83 10.62
CA SER A 206 21.67 -8.93 9.79
C SER A 206 20.75 -9.95 10.46
N LYS A 207 20.13 -9.56 11.57
CA LYS A 207 19.01 -10.33 12.16
C LYS A 207 17.74 -10.24 11.31
N LEU A 208 17.59 -9.16 10.55
CA LEU A 208 16.49 -8.95 9.60
C LEU A 208 17.08 -8.70 8.20
N GLY A 209 17.53 -9.77 7.55
CA GLY A 209 18.05 -9.72 6.18
C GLY A 209 16.96 -9.91 5.12
N PHE A 210 16.93 -9.04 4.11
CA PHE A 210 16.02 -9.14 2.95
C PHE A 210 16.79 -9.17 1.63
N PRO A 211 17.71 -10.14 1.41
CA PRO A 211 18.51 -10.19 0.18
C PRO A 211 17.64 -10.23 -1.08
N PHE A 212 16.46 -10.86 -0.96
CA PHE A 212 15.49 -10.95 -2.05
C PHE A 212 14.98 -9.60 -2.55
N ALA A 213 15.01 -8.52 -1.76
CA ALA A 213 14.51 -7.22 -2.22
C ALA A 213 15.35 -6.70 -3.39
N ARG A 214 16.66 -6.94 -3.37
CA ARG A 214 17.56 -6.55 -4.47
C ARG A 214 17.34 -7.45 -5.69
N ASP A 215 17.16 -8.75 -5.47
CA ASP A 215 16.89 -9.72 -6.53
C ASP A 215 15.56 -9.41 -7.24
N ILE A 216 14.50 -9.13 -6.48
CA ILE A 216 13.17 -8.76 -7.02
C ILE A 216 13.27 -7.49 -7.86
N THR A 217 14.00 -6.47 -7.42
CA THR A 217 14.19 -5.26 -8.22
C THR A 217 14.99 -5.53 -9.49
N ALA A 218 16.01 -6.41 -9.43
CA ALA A 218 16.75 -6.85 -10.62
C ALA A 218 15.84 -7.62 -11.59
N PHE A 219 14.98 -8.51 -11.10
CA PHE A 219 13.98 -9.22 -11.91
C PHE A 219 12.98 -8.25 -12.56
N ALA A 220 12.50 -7.25 -11.82
CA ALA A 220 11.60 -6.24 -12.35
C ALA A 220 12.25 -5.49 -13.54
N ARG A 221 13.51 -5.09 -13.36
CA ARG A 221 14.31 -4.42 -14.41
C ARG A 221 14.47 -5.32 -15.63
N GLN A 222 14.88 -6.57 -15.43
CA GLN A 222 15.00 -7.54 -16.51
C GLN A 222 13.68 -7.76 -17.26
N ALA A 223 12.54 -7.84 -16.54
CA ALA A 223 11.23 -8.02 -17.15
C ALA A 223 10.81 -6.83 -18.01
N VAL A 224 11.13 -5.60 -17.57
CA VAL A 224 10.88 -4.37 -18.33
C VAL A 224 11.81 -4.28 -19.54
N ASP A 225 13.11 -4.57 -19.38
CA ASP A 225 14.11 -4.49 -20.45
C ASP A 225 13.86 -5.53 -21.55
N ASN A 226 13.39 -6.73 -21.18
CA ASN A 226 13.03 -7.78 -22.13
C ASN A 226 11.64 -7.60 -22.75
N TYR A 227 10.87 -6.59 -22.35
CA TYR A 227 9.56 -6.35 -22.93
C TYR A 227 9.72 -5.79 -24.35
N PRO A 228 9.26 -6.49 -25.40
CA PRO A 228 9.46 -6.04 -26.77
C PRO A 228 8.71 -4.72 -26.99
N ASP A 229 9.46 -3.65 -27.24
CA ASP A 229 8.90 -2.33 -27.54
C ASP A 229 8.18 -2.39 -28.89
N ARG A 230 6.86 -2.64 -28.86
CA ARG A 230 6.02 -2.74 -30.06
C ARG A 230 5.83 -1.39 -30.79
N ARG A 231 6.57 -0.33 -30.43
CA ARG A 231 6.47 0.98 -31.07
C ARG A 231 7.13 1.04 -32.45
N PHE A 232 8.01 0.10 -32.79
CA PHE A 232 8.58 0.01 -34.14
C PHE A 232 8.82 -1.46 -34.54
N PRO A 233 7.98 -2.07 -35.41
CA PRO A 233 8.35 -3.34 -36.04
C PRO A 233 9.54 -3.11 -36.99
N LYS A 234 10.53 -4.00 -36.92
CA LYS A 234 11.59 -4.12 -37.94
C LYS A 234 11.01 -4.61 -39.26
#